data_AF-A0A9W5EZJ4-F1
#
_entry.id   AF-A0A9W5EZJ4-F1
#
_cell.length_a   1.000
_cell.length_b   1.000
_cell.length_c   1.000
_cell.angle_alpha   90.00
_cell.angle_beta   90.00
_cell.angle_gamma   90.00
#
_symmetry.space_group_name_H-M   'P 1'
#
loop_
_entity.id
_entity.type
_entity.pdbx_description
1 polymer ?
#
loop_
_entity_poly.entity_id
_entity_poly.type
_entity_poly.pdbx_seq_one_letter_code
_entity_poly.pdbx_strand_id
1 'polypeptide(L)' 'MRVNLARDILANSRLDMETIAERAGFASARHLRRVWQQHNRYPPSHYRGFHA' A
#
# COMPACT_ATOMS: atom_id res chain seq x y z
N MET A 1 9.28 -7.49 -4.73
CA MET A 1 8.48 -6.59 -5.59
C MET A 1 7.88 -5.48 -4.72
N ARG A 2 7.92 -4.20 -5.13
CA ARG A 2 7.52 -3.03 -4.30
C ARG A 2 6.07 -3.10 -3.76
N VAL A 3 5.16 -3.69 -4.53
CA VAL A 3 3.75 -3.88 -4.13
C VAL A 3 3.60 -4.86 -2.96
N ASN A 4 4.42 -5.90 -2.86
CA ASN A 4 4.36 -6.85 -1.75
C ASN A 4 4.78 -6.20 -0.44
N LEU A 5 5.82 -5.35 -0.48
CA LEU A 5 6.25 -4.58 0.70
C LEU A 5 5.16 -3.58 1.12
N ALA A 6 4.54 -2.88 0.18
CA ALA A 6 3.40 -2.01 0.48
C ALA A 6 2.24 -2.77 1.14
N ARG A 7 1.94 -4.00 0.67
CA ARG A 7 0.92 -4.87 1.25
C ARG A 7 1.24 -5.26 2.70
N ASP A 8 2.49 -5.62 2.97
CA ASP A 8 2.95 -5.97 4.31
C ASP A 8 2.80 -4.79 5.29
N ILE A 9 3.27 -3.60 4.88
CA ILE A 9 3.14 -2.38 5.71
C ILE A 9 1.66 -2.03 5.95
N LEU A 10 0.80 -2.19 4.95
CA LEU A 10 -0.65 -1.95 5.07
C LEU A 10 -1.34 -2.89 6.06
N ALA A 11 -0.90 -4.14 6.13
CA ALA A 11 -1.44 -5.12 7.05
C ALA A 11 -0.94 -4.87 8.49
N ASN A 12 0.32 -4.48 8.64
CA ASN A 12 1.01 -4.37 9.93
C ASN A 12 1.02 -2.96 10.53
N SER A 13 0.41 -1.95 9.87
CA SER A 13 0.54 -0.56 10.29
C SER A 13 -0.69 0.31 10.02
N ARG A 14 -0.83 1.38 10.83
CA ARG A 14 -1.85 2.43 10.68
C ARG A 14 -1.34 3.67 9.92
N LEU A 15 -0.16 3.59 9.33
CA LEU A 15 0.44 4.66 8.53
C LEU A 15 -0.48 5.11 7.40
N ASP A 16 -0.42 6.39 7.07
CA ASP A 16 -1.11 6.94 5.90
C ASP A 16 -0.49 6.41 4.59
N MET A 17 -1.25 6.58 3.50
CA MET A 17 -0.88 6.02 2.20
C MET A 17 0.35 6.67 1.57
N GLU A 18 0.70 7.90 1.95
CA GLU A 18 1.88 8.60 1.48
C GLU A 18 3.12 7.99 2.12
N THR A 19 3.12 7.85 3.45
CA THR A 19 4.20 7.19 4.18
C THR A 19 4.40 5.74 3.71
N ILE A 20 3.31 5.00 3.46
CA ILE A 20 3.39 3.62 2.92
C ILE A 20 4.06 3.61 1.55
N ALA A 21 3.73 4.58 0.69
CA ALA A 21 4.30 4.68 -0.65
C ALA A 21 5.79 4.96 -0.60
N GLU A 22 6.23 5.93 0.21
CA GLU A 22 7.65 6.25 0.38
C GLU A 22 8.43 5.04 0.90
N ARG A 23 7.95 4.37 1.95
CA ARG A 23 8.60 3.18 2.54
C ARG A 23 8.67 2.01 1.56
N ALA A 24 7.67 1.85 0.71
CA ALA A 24 7.66 0.81 -0.33
C ALA A 24 8.47 1.20 -1.59
N GLY A 25 9.05 2.40 -1.62
CA GLY A 25 9.90 2.89 -2.71
C GLY A 25 9.12 3.46 -3.89
N PHE A 26 7.94 4.02 -3.66
CA PHE A 26 7.15 4.76 -4.64
C PHE A 26 7.29 6.28 -4.43
N ALA A 27 7.28 7.01 -5.53
CA ALA A 27 7.37 8.47 -5.51
C ALA A 27 6.13 9.18 -4.91
N SER A 28 4.99 8.49 -4.81
CA SER A 28 3.76 9.04 -4.21
C SER A 28 2.70 7.96 -3.98
N ALA A 29 1.72 8.25 -3.12
CA ALA A 29 0.52 7.43 -2.94
C ALA A 29 -0.24 7.17 -4.26
N ARG A 30 -0.25 8.14 -5.18
CA ARG A 30 -0.88 7.99 -6.50
C ARG A 30 -0.12 6.99 -7.37
N HIS A 31 1.21 7.04 -7.38
CA HIS A 31 2.04 6.08 -8.10
C HIS A 31 1.83 4.66 -7.54
N LEU A 32 1.83 4.51 -6.21
CA LEU A 32 1.50 3.25 -5.55
C LEU A 32 0.12 2.73 -5.97
N ARG A 33 -0.93 3.55 -5.94
CA ARG A 33 -2.29 3.13 -6.34
C ARG A 33 -2.34 2.66 -7.80
N ARG A 34 -1.63 3.33 -8.71
CA ARG A 34 -1.57 2.95 -10.13
C ARG A 34 -0.93 1.59 -10.35
N VAL A 35 0.19 1.32 -9.67
CA VAL A 35 0.88 0.02 -9.76
C VAL A 35 0.07 -1.05 -9.02
N TRP A 36 -0.54 -0.70 -7.90
CA TRP A 36 -1.38 -1.60 -7.12
C TRP A 36 -2.54 -2.17 -7.94
N GLN A 37 -3.26 -1.32 -8.69
CA GLN A 37 -4.38 -1.74 -9.54
C GLN A 37 -3.96 -2.70 -10.67
N GLN A 38 -2.70 -2.67 -11.09
CA GLN A 38 -2.18 -3.61 -12.08
C GLN A 38 -1.97 -5.01 -11.50
N HIS A 39 -1.78 -5.12 -10.18
CA HIS A 39 -1.41 -6.38 -9.51
C HIS A 39 -2.49 -6.91 -8.56
N ASN A 40 -3.45 -6.08 -8.13
CA ASN A 40 -4.46 -6.46 -7.15
C ASN A 40 -5.84 -6.04 -7.62
N ARG A 41 -6.83 -6.90 -7.36
CA ARG A 41 -8.23 -6.67 -7.73
C ARG A 41 -8.94 -5.59 -6.89
N TYR A 42 -8.46 -5.36 -5.67
CA TYR A 42 -9.05 -4.42 -4.71
C TYR A 42 -8.10 -3.27 -4.39
N PRO A 43 -8.62 -2.07 -4.05
CA PRO A 43 -7.79 -0.93 -3.68
C PRO A 43 -7.00 -1.20 -2.38
N PRO A 44 -5.90 -0.47 -2.14
CA PRO A 44 -5.05 -0.68 -0.95
C PRO A 44 -5.81 -0.56 0.37
N SER A 45 -6.80 0.33 0.45
CA SER A 45 -7.65 0.52 1.63
C SER A 45 -8.43 -0.72 2.04
N HIS A 46 -8.77 -1.60 1.09
CA HIS A 46 -9.44 -2.87 1.38
C HIS A 46 -8.55 -3.86 2.12
N TYR A 47 -7.23 -3.76 1.97
CA TYR A 47 -6.26 -4.62 2.63
C TYR A 47 -5.79 -4.08 3.97
N ARG A 48 -6.32 -2.92 4.39
CA ARG A 48 -6.03 -2.37 5.70
C ARG A 48 -6.76 -3.23 6.73
N GLY A 49 -6.02 -4.12 7.38
CA GLY A 49 -6.54 -4.94 8.46
C GLY A 49 -7.00 -4.03 9.59
N PHE A 50 -8.23 -4.20 10.06
CA PHE A 50 -8.70 -3.61 11.30
C PHE A 50 -7.94 -4.31 12.44
N HIS A 51 -6.68 -3.95 12.67
CA HIS A 51 -6.04 -4.25 13.94
C HIS A 51 -6.81 -3.42 14.96
N ALA A 52 -7.70 -4.08 15.71
CA ALA A 52 -8.25 -3.58 16.96
C ALA A 52 -7.15 -3.72 18.03
#